data_AF-A0A7K0R686-F1
#
_entry.id   AF-A0A7K0R686-F1
#
_cell.length_a   1.000
_cell.length_b   1.000
_cell.length_c   1.000
_cell.angle_alpha   90.00
_cell.angle_beta   90.00
_cell.angle_gamma   90.00
#
_symmetry.space_group_name_H-M   'P 1'
#
loop_
_entity.id
_entity.type
_entity.pdbx_description
1 polymer ?
#
loop_
_entity_poly.entity_id
_entity_poly.type
_entity_poly.pdbx_seq_one_letter_code
_entity_poly.pdbx_strand_id
1 'polypeptide(L)' 'MESLLTAAADQDVARQRAVRLGIEPGMTVQEIGFDEDVDLALRGGIEAIIDDELVDEDFDDVVDVVLMWWRDEDGDL' A
#
# COMPACT_ATOMS: atom_id res chain seq x y z
N MET A 1 -1.28 -2.03 28.18
CA MET A 1 -1.07 -0.64 27.70
C MET A 1 0.17 -0.53 26.79
N GLU A 2 0.77 -1.65 26.37
CA GLU A 2 1.96 -1.66 25.48
C GLU A 2 1.61 -1.94 24.02
N SER A 3 0.40 -2.45 23.74
CA SER A 3 -0.03 -2.82 22.39
C SER A 3 -0.37 -1.64 21.47
N LEU A 4 -0.69 -0.45 22.03
CA LEU A 4 -1.07 0.72 21.24
C LEU A 4 0.15 1.51 20.72
N LEU A 5 1.28 1.42 21.41
CA LEU A 5 2.49 2.19 21.08
C LEU A 5 3.23 1.62 19.87
N THR A 6 3.24 0.29 19.73
CA THR A 6 3.85 -0.41 18.59
C THR A 6 3.06 -0.18 17.30
N ALA A 7 1.73 -0.31 17.34
CA ALA A 7 0.89 -0.13 16.15
C ALA A 7 1.01 1.30 15.57
N ALA A 8 1.09 2.33 16.43
CA ALA A 8 1.27 3.70 15.98
C ALA A 8 2.65 3.95 15.33
N ALA A 9 3.69 3.27 15.81
CA ALA A 9 5.04 3.37 15.24
C ALA A 9 5.12 2.68 13.86
N ASP A 10 4.46 1.53 13.70
CA ASP A 10 4.39 0.82 12.41
C ASP A 10 3.65 1.64 11.34
N GLN A 11 2.58 2.33 11.74
CA GLN A 11 1.83 3.24 10.88
C GLN A 11 2.66 4.46 10.42
N ASP A 12 3.50 5.02 11.29
CA ASP A 12 4.39 6.13 10.95
C ASP A 12 5.50 5.69 9.98
N VAL A 13 6.08 4.51 10.19
CA VAL A 13 7.07 3.93 9.26
C VAL A 13 6.46 3.65 7.89
N ALA A 14 5.25 3.10 7.83
CA ALA A 14 4.53 2.87 6.58
C ALA A 14 4.25 4.18 5.83
N ARG A 15 3.77 5.21 6.55
CA ARG A 15 3.54 6.55 6.00
C ARG A 15 4.82 7.15 5.41
N GLN A 16 5.96 7.02 6.11
CA GLN A 16 7.26 7.49 5.62
C GLN A 16 7.74 6.75 4.36
N ARG A 17 7.43 5.45 4.22
CA ARG A 17 7.78 4.68 3.02
C ARG A 17 6.95 5.11 1.82
N ALA A 18 5.65 5.28 1.99
CA ALA A 18 4.75 5.71 0.93
C ALA A 18 5.07 7.15 0.43
N VAL A 19 5.48 8.06 1.32
CA VAL A 19 6.02 9.38 0.91
C VAL A 19 7.27 9.23 0.03
N ARG A 20 8.14 8.26 0.30
CA ARG A 20 9.32 8.00 -0.56
C ARG A 20 8.95 7.43 -1.92
N LEU A 21 7.80 6.76 -2.03
CA LEU A 21 7.25 6.27 -3.30
C LEU A 21 6.59 7.39 -4.12
N GLY A 22 6.52 8.62 -3.59
CA GLY A 22 5.90 9.76 -4.27
C GLY A 22 4.37 9.75 -4.23
N ILE A 23 3.78 8.97 -3.33
CA ILE A 23 2.32 8.89 -3.16
C ILE A 23 1.84 10.14 -2.43
N GLU A 24 0.84 10.81 -3.00
CA GLU A 24 0.24 12.05 -2.49
C GLU A 24 -1.27 11.85 -2.22
N PRO A 25 -1.88 12.68 -1.34
CA PRO A 25 -3.32 12.64 -1.11
C PRO A 25 -4.15 12.80 -2.39
N GLY A 26 -5.22 12.01 -2.52
CA GLY A 26 -6.14 12.05 -3.66
C GLY A 26 -5.69 11.32 -4.93
N MET A 27 -4.54 10.62 -4.89
CA MET A 27 -4.11 9.73 -5.97
C MET A 27 -4.90 8.42 -5.95
N THR A 28 -5.20 7.87 -7.13
CA THR A 28 -5.75 6.52 -7.27
C THR A 28 -4.61 5.51 -7.33
N VAL A 29 -4.56 4.58 -6.37
CA VAL A 29 -3.53 3.53 -6.29
C VAL A 29 -4.17 2.18 -6.55
N GLN A 30 -3.71 1.48 -7.59
CA GLN A 30 -4.14 0.12 -7.90
C GLN A 30 -3.24 -0.91 -7.24
N GLU A 31 -3.84 -1.93 -6.62
CA GLU A 31 -3.17 -3.09 -6.04
C GLU A 31 -3.27 -4.30 -6.97
N ILE A 32 -2.14 -4.96 -7.22
CA ILE A 32 -2.06 -6.19 -8.02
C ILE A 32 -1.29 -7.26 -7.25
N GLY A 33 -1.77 -8.50 -7.29
CA GLY A 33 -1.09 -9.66 -6.69
C GLY A 33 -1.33 -9.84 -5.19
N PHE A 34 -2.36 -9.19 -4.63
CA PHE A 34 -2.71 -9.32 -3.22
C PHE A 34 -2.98 -10.78 -2.82
N ASP A 35 -2.41 -11.22 -1.70
CA ASP A 35 -2.71 -12.48 -1.02
C ASP A 35 -2.42 -12.30 0.49
N GLU A 36 -2.51 -13.36 1.28
CA GLU A 36 -2.36 -13.33 2.74
C GLU A 36 -0.95 -12.93 3.24
N ASP A 37 0.06 -12.91 2.36
CA ASP A 37 1.47 -12.67 2.68
C ASP A 37 1.96 -11.23 2.41
N VAL A 38 1.07 -10.31 2.05
CA VAL A 38 1.42 -8.91 1.77
C VAL A 38 1.75 -8.11 3.04
N ASP A 39 2.45 -6.98 2.87
CA ASP A 39 2.69 -6.03 3.96
C ASP A 39 1.47 -5.13 4.20
N LEU A 40 0.58 -5.57 5.09
CA LEU A 40 -0.64 -4.83 5.47
C LEU A 40 -0.34 -3.47 6.14
N ALA A 41 0.82 -3.31 6.79
CA ALA A 41 1.18 -2.03 7.37
C ALA A 41 1.52 -1.02 6.28
N LEU A 42 2.29 -1.42 5.26
CA LEU A 42 2.53 -0.61 4.07
C LEU A 42 1.23 -0.23 3.38
N ARG A 43 0.35 -1.22 3.15
CA ARG A 43 -0.97 -1.00 2.53
C ARG A 43 -1.78 0.05 3.29
N GLY A 44 -1.99 -0.14 4.59
CA GLY A 44 -2.74 0.81 5.41
C GLY A 44 -2.09 2.19 5.51
N GLY A 45 -0.74 2.25 5.44
CA GLY A 45 -0.02 3.52 5.37
C GLY A 45 -0.26 4.29 4.07
N ILE A 46 -0.42 3.58 2.94
CA ILE A 46 -0.77 4.15 1.64
C ILE A 46 -2.22 4.65 1.67
N GLU A 47 -3.17 3.83 2.12
CA GLU A 47 -4.59 4.20 2.28
C GLU A 47 -4.73 5.48 3.13
N ALA A 48 -3.99 5.56 4.24
CA ALA A 48 -3.97 6.73 5.11
C ALA A 48 -3.29 7.98 4.51
N ILE A 49 -2.53 7.86 3.42
CA ILE A 49 -1.98 9.01 2.68
C ILE A 49 -2.94 9.47 1.61
N ILE A 50 -3.48 8.53 0.82
CA ILE A 50 -4.39 8.86 -0.29
C ILE A 50 -5.78 9.27 0.21
N ASP A 51 -6.11 8.93 1.46
CA ASP A 51 -7.43 9.15 2.09
C ASP A 51 -8.55 8.36 1.38
N ASP A 52 -8.19 7.17 0.89
CA ASP A 52 -9.05 6.26 0.12
C ASP A 52 -8.52 4.82 0.22
N GLU A 53 -9.32 3.85 -0.23
CA GLU A 53 -8.91 2.45 -0.35
C GLU A 53 -8.12 2.20 -1.65
N LEU A 54 -7.23 1.20 -1.67
CA LEU A 54 -6.62 0.78 -2.94
C LEU A 54 -7.67 0.10 -3.82
N VAL A 55 -7.62 0.39 -5.11
CA VAL A 55 -8.47 -0.27 -6.11
C VAL A 55 -7.82 -1.58 -6.54
N ASP A 56 -8.63 -2.60 -6.83
CA ASP A 56 -8.13 -3.92 -7.22
C ASP A 56 -7.88 -4.03 -8.74
N GLU A 57 -7.53 -5.24 -9.19
CA GLU A 57 -7.27 -5.56 -10.60
C GLU A 57 -8.50 -5.42 -11.52
N ASP A 58 -9.71 -5.38 -10.96
CA ASP A 58 -10.95 -5.21 -11.71
C ASP A 58 -11.27 -3.73 -11.97
N PHE A 59 -10.49 -2.79 -11.44
CA PHE A 59 -10.66 -1.35 -11.68
C PHE A 59 -10.39 -0.97 -13.14
N ASP A 60 -11.34 -0.25 -13.77
CA ASP A 60 -11.39 -0.02 -15.21
C ASP A 60 -11.10 1.42 -15.66
N ASP A 61 -10.57 2.26 -14.77
CA ASP A 61 -10.17 3.64 -15.06
C ASP A 61 -8.65 3.86 -14.86
N VAL A 62 -8.19 5.09 -15.14
CA VAL A 62 -6.78 5.48 -15.02
C VAL A 62 -6.36 5.54 -13.55
N VAL A 63 -5.18 4.98 -13.27
CA VAL A 63 -4.54 5.04 -11.95
C VAL A 63 -3.25 5.85 -11.99
N ASP A 64 -2.93 6.53 -10.90
CA ASP A 64 -1.70 7.32 -10.76
C ASP A 64 -0.50 6.43 -10.39
N VAL A 65 -0.76 5.39 -9.59
CA VAL A 65 0.27 4.49 -9.06
C VAL A 65 -0.23 3.04 -9.11
N VAL A 66 0.66 2.12 -9.45
CA VAL A 66 0.44 0.67 -9.34
C VAL A 66 1.34 0.13 -8.25
N LEU A 67 0.73 -0.45 -7.21
CA LEU A 67 1.38 -1.27 -6.20
C LEU A 67 1.29 -2.74 -6.62
N MET A 68 2.42 -3.32 -7.01
CA MET A 68 2.49 -4.73 -7.39
C MET A 68 3.22 -5.54 -6.33
N TRP A 69 2.54 -6.54 -5.78
CA TRP A 69 3.12 -7.54 -4.90
C TRP A 69 3.79 -8.62 -5.75
N TRP A 70 5.11 -8.72 -5.64
CA TRP A 70 5.92 -9.66 -6.42
C TRP A 70 6.39 -10.83 -5.55
N ARG A 71 6.19 -12.06 -6.02
CA ARG A 71 6.68 -13.31 -5.41
C ARG A 71 7.76 -13.93 -6.29
N ASP A 72 8.56 -14.81 -5.67
CA ASP A 72 9.58 -15.59 -6.38
C ASP A 72 9.00 -16.44 -7.52
N GLU A 73 7.71 -16.77 -7.45
CA GLU A 73 6.97 -17.58 -8.42
C GLU A 73 6.52 -16.79 -9.67
N ASP A 74 6.48 -15.46 -9.60
CA ASP A 74 5.94 -14.60 -10.66
C ASP A 74 6.91 -14.46 -11.85
N GLY A 75 8.16 -14.93 -11.72
CA GLY A 75 9.14 -15.06 -12.81
C GLY A 75 10.30 -14.05 -12.73
N ASP A 76 10.77 -13.57 -13.87
CA ASP A 76 11.72 -12.46 -14.00
C ASP A 76 11.09 -11.34 -14.84
N LEU A 77 10.70 -10.25 -14.18
CA LEU A 77 10.37 -8.99 -14.87
C LEU A 77 11.60 -8.40 -15.58
#